data_AF-A0A8T6T059-F1
#
_entry.id   AF-A0A8T6T059-F1
#
_cell.length_a   1.000
_cell.length_b   1.000
_cell.length_c   1.000
_cell.angle_alpha   90.00
_cell.angle_beta   90.00
_cell.angle_gamma   90.00
#
_symmetry.space_group_name_H-M   'P 1'
#
loop_
_entity.id
_entity.type
_entity.pdbx_description
1 polymer ?
#
loop_
_entity_poly.entity_id
_entity_poly.type
_entity_poly.pdbx_seq_one_letter_code
_entity_poly.pdbx_strand_id
1 'polypeptide(L)'
;ELAETLGVDVDAHGFVIEADPYGRPSVTSRPGVFVAGMASGPKDITDTVLQAGAAAAAAAAHATREPPPEPDRLPTLKRGEEDLVRIGVFVCHCGINIGSVVDVPSVAEAAWSMPGVVHAEDNLFTCSEDTQSIIRDRIAEHRLNRVVVAACTPRTHEPLFRA
;
A
#
# COMPACT_ATOMS: atom_id res chain seq x y z
N GLU A 1 -7.25 20.22 22.90
CA GLU A 1 -8.37 21.11 22.55
C GLU A 1 -9.12 20.71 21.28
N LEU A 2 -8.64 21.04 20.06
CA LEU A 2 -9.43 20.74 18.83
C LEU A 2 -9.74 19.24 18.66
N ALA A 3 -8.74 18.37 18.91
CA ALA A 3 -8.93 16.92 18.82
C ALA A 3 -9.98 16.40 19.81
N GLU A 4 -10.02 16.93 21.04
CA GLU A 4 -11.02 16.56 22.05
C GLU A 4 -12.41 17.04 21.64
N THR A 5 -12.52 18.29 21.17
CA THR A 5 -13.78 18.84 20.65
C THR A 5 -14.33 18.03 19.48
N LEU A 6 -13.45 17.59 18.59
CA LEU A 6 -13.80 16.75 17.45
C LEU A 6 -13.88 15.27 17.82
N GLY A 7 -13.52 14.84 19.02
CA GLY A 7 -13.52 13.44 19.44
C GLY A 7 -12.69 12.53 18.53
N VAL A 8 -11.48 12.96 18.17
CA VAL A 8 -10.52 12.18 17.36
C VAL A 8 -9.29 11.84 18.18
N ASP A 9 -8.71 10.68 17.92
CA ASP A 9 -7.51 10.22 18.62
C ASP A 9 -6.26 10.94 18.12
N VAL A 10 -5.33 11.18 19.03
CA VAL A 10 -4.02 11.77 18.73
C VAL A 10 -2.90 10.87 19.24
N ASP A 11 -1.74 10.95 18.59
CA ASP A 11 -0.53 10.25 19.01
C ASP A 11 0.17 10.94 20.20
N ALA A 12 1.30 10.37 20.63
CA ALA A 12 2.10 10.90 21.74
C ALA A 12 2.66 12.32 21.49
N HIS A 13 2.64 12.79 20.24
CA HIS A 13 3.11 14.11 19.83
C HIS A 13 1.95 15.09 19.56
N GLY A 14 0.70 14.64 19.72
CA GLY A 14 -0.50 15.45 19.51
C GLY A 14 -0.99 15.52 18.07
N PHE A 15 -0.47 14.69 17.16
CA PHE A 15 -0.97 14.60 15.80
C PHE A 15 -2.16 13.66 15.71
N VAL A 16 -3.16 14.01 14.89
CA VAL A 16 -4.35 13.19 14.68
C VAL A 16 -3.97 11.87 14.01
N ILE A 17 -4.42 10.76 14.58
CA ILE A 17 -4.13 9.42 14.07
C ILE A 17 -5.02 9.12 12.86
N GLU A 18 -4.40 8.69 11.76
CA GLU A 18 -5.11 8.10 10.61
C GLU A 18 -5.52 6.67 10.98
N ALA A 19 -6.81 6.35 10.89
CA ALA A 19 -7.34 5.03 11.24
C ALA A 19 -6.89 3.93 10.26
N ASP A 20 -6.63 4.31 9.01
CA ASP A 20 -6.18 3.40 7.95
C ASP A 20 -5.22 4.15 6.99
N PRO A 21 -3.97 4.40 7.40
CA PRO A 21 -3.04 5.23 6.64
C PRO A 21 -2.62 4.63 5.28
N TYR A 22 -2.86 3.34 5.05
CA TYR A 22 -2.49 2.66 3.82
C TYR A 22 -3.68 2.48 2.88
N GLY A 23 -4.84 2.08 3.39
CA GLY A 23 -6.03 1.84 2.57
C GLY A 23 -6.90 3.08 2.38
N ARG A 24 -7.06 3.91 3.41
CA ARG A 24 -7.94 5.10 3.40
C ARG A 24 -7.25 6.27 4.11
N PRO A 25 -6.23 6.86 3.47
CA PRO A 25 -5.55 8.01 4.05
C PRO A 25 -6.55 9.14 4.33
N SER A 26 -6.26 9.95 5.34
CA SER A 26 -7.12 11.06 5.80
C SER A 26 -8.35 10.68 6.63
N VAL A 27 -8.66 9.39 6.80
CA VAL A 27 -9.74 8.94 7.69
C VAL A 27 -9.24 8.91 9.14
N THR A 28 -9.97 9.56 10.05
CA THR A 28 -9.66 9.56 11.49
C THR A 28 -10.38 8.42 12.21
N SER A 29 -10.16 8.29 13.53
CA SER A 29 -10.90 7.34 14.36
C SER A 29 -12.40 7.65 14.49
N ARG A 30 -12.83 8.86 14.13
CA ARG A 30 -14.24 9.27 14.16
C ARG A 30 -14.84 9.33 12.75
N PRO A 31 -15.88 8.52 12.45
CA PRO A 31 -16.60 8.63 11.18
C PRO A 31 -17.13 10.04 10.93
N GLY A 32 -16.92 10.54 9.70
CA GLY A 32 -17.33 11.88 9.29
C GLY A 32 -16.35 13.00 9.67
N VAL A 33 -15.27 12.69 10.39
CA VAL A 33 -14.15 13.62 10.64
C VAL A 33 -12.93 13.13 9.87
N PHE A 34 -12.33 14.04 9.09
CA PHE A 34 -11.19 13.75 8.22
C PHE A 34 -10.02 14.67 8.58
N VAL A 35 -8.81 14.21 8.30
CA VAL A 35 -7.57 14.95 8.56
C VAL A 35 -6.79 15.20 7.28
N ALA A 36 -6.17 16.36 7.17
CA ALA A 36 -5.31 16.69 6.04
C ALA A 36 -4.08 17.49 6.48
N GLY A 37 -3.00 17.35 5.73
CA GLY A 37 -1.75 18.08 5.93
C GLY A 37 -1.10 17.75 7.27
N MET A 38 -0.43 18.74 7.86
CA MET A 38 0.40 18.53 9.04
C MET A 38 -0.37 18.21 10.33
N ALA A 39 -1.71 18.24 10.31
CA ALA A 39 -2.52 17.83 11.44
C ALA A 39 -2.34 16.34 11.81
N SER A 40 -2.00 15.47 10.85
CA SER A 40 -1.65 14.06 11.11
C SER A 40 -0.14 13.77 11.14
N GLY A 41 0.71 14.78 11.39
CA GLY A 41 2.17 14.61 11.47
C GLY A 41 2.93 15.40 10.40
N PRO A 42 4.26 15.59 10.53
CA PRO A 42 5.07 16.32 9.55
C PRO A 42 5.01 15.70 8.16
N LYS A 43 4.83 16.52 7.12
CA LYS A 43 4.72 16.10 5.70
C LYS A 43 5.38 17.11 4.78
N ASP A 44 5.74 16.72 3.57
CA ASP A 44 6.12 17.69 2.54
C ASP A 44 4.88 18.32 1.86
N ILE A 45 5.13 19.26 0.94
CA ILE A 45 4.06 19.95 0.22
C ILE A 45 3.25 18.98 -0.64
N THR A 46 3.93 18.04 -1.31
CA THR A 46 3.30 17.08 -2.22
C THR A 46 2.34 16.18 -1.46
N ASP A 47 2.79 15.60 -0.35
CA ASP A 47 1.99 14.77 0.53
C ASP A 47 0.82 15.54 1.13
N THR A 48 1.05 16.80 1.53
CA THR A 48 0.00 17.68 2.05
C THR A 48 -1.11 17.91 1.03
N VAL A 49 -0.74 18.20 -0.23
CA VAL A 49 -1.71 18.43 -1.32
C VAL A 49 -2.48 17.16 -1.66
N LEU A 50 -1.79 16.02 -1.75
CA LEU A 50 -2.42 14.71 -2.01
C LEU A 50 -3.41 14.36 -0.90
N GLN A 51 -3.01 14.52 0.37
CA GLN A 51 -3.86 14.21 1.52
C GLN A 51 -5.08 15.14 1.62
N ALA A 52 -4.94 16.42 1.24
CA ALA A 52 -6.06 17.35 1.17
C ALA A 52 -7.11 16.91 0.15
N GLY A 53 -6.68 16.44 -1.02
CA GLY A 53 -7.57 15.86 -2.03
C GLY A 53 -8.30 14.62 -1.51
N ALA A 54 -7.57 13.71 -0.87
CA ALA A 54 -8.16 12.50 -0.27
C ALA A 54 -9.20 12.83 0.81
N ALA A 55 -8.90 13.79 1.70
CA ALA A 55 -9.82 14.24 2.74
C ALA A 55 -11.09 14.87 2.16
N ALA A 56 -10.95 15.70 1.12
CA ALA A 56 -12.08 16.33 0.42
C ALA A 56 -12.98 15.29 -0.27
N ALA A 57 -12.39 14.31 -0.97
CA ALA A 57 -13.12 13.23 -1.61
C ALA A 57 -13.86 12.36 -0.57
N ALA A 58 -13.20 12.01 0.53
CA ALA A 58 -13.81 11.22 1.61
C ALA A 58 -14.96 11.97 2.30
N ALA A 59 -14.79 13.29 2.54
CA ALA A 59 -15.86 14.14 3.08
C ALA A 59 -17.05 14.26 2.13
N ALA A 60 -16.81 14.40 0.83
CA ALA A 60 -17.85 14.45 -0.18
C ALA A 60 -18.65 13.12 -0.22
N ALA A 61 -17.95 11.98 -0.29
CA ALA A 61 -18.58 10.66 -0.28
C ALA A 61 -19.41 10.41 0.99
N HIS A 62 -18.90 10.86 2.15
CA HIS A 62 -19.63 10.78 3.41
C HIS A 62 -20.91 11.64 3.42
N ALA A 63 -20.84 12.85 2.86
CA ALA A 63 -21.98 13.76 2.77
C ALA A 63 -23.08 13.25 1.82
N THR A 64 -22.68 12.64 0.69
CA THR A 64 -23.62 12.07 -0.29
C THR A 64 -24.13 10.68 0.09
N ARG A 65 -23.59 10.07 1.17
CA ARG A 65 -23.83 8.67 1.58
C ARG A 65 -23.51 7.69 0.46
N GLU A 66 -22.58 8.08 -0.42
CA GLU A 66 -22.13 7.19 -1.48
C GLU A 66 -21.45 6.01 -0.80
N PRO A 67 -21.89 4.76 -1.08
CA PRO A 67 -21.22 3.61 -0.52
C PRO A 67 -19.74 3.67 -0.96
N PRO A 68 -18.79 3.33 -0.09
CA PRO A 68 -17.40 3.20 -0.53
C PRO A 68 -17.39 2.26 -1.74
N PRO A 69 -16.53 2.51 -2.74
CA PRO A 69 -16.40 1.58 -3.86
C PRO A 69 -16.18 0.18 -3.27
N GLU A 70 -16.92 -0.81 -3.79
CA GLU A 70 -16.66 -2.19 -3.39
C GLU A 70 -15.17 -2.44 -3.66
N PRO A 71 -14.41 -2.93 -2.66
CA PRO A 71 -13.02 -3.27 -2.90
C PRO A 71 -12.99 -4.24 -4.08
N ASP A 72 -12.07 -4.01 -5.01
CA ASP A 72 -11.88 -4.90 -6.14
C ASP A 72 -11.84 -6.34 -5.61
N ARG A 73 -12.79 -7.16 -6.04
CA ARG A 73 -12.84 -8.55 -5.62
C ARG A 73 -11.63 -9.21 -6.25
N LEU A 74 -10.56 -9.29 -5.46
CA LEU A 74 -9.41 -10.13 -5.79
C LEU A 74 -9.97 -11.47 -6.26
N PRO A 75 -9.48 -12.00 -7.40
CA PRO A 75 -9.96 -13.28 -7.90
C PRO A 75 -9.92 -14.27 -6.75
N THR A 76 -11.09 -14.85 -6.44
CA THR A 76 -11.17 -15.90 -5.43
C THR A 76 -10.26 -17.01 -5.90
N LEU A 77 -9.27 -17.38 -5.08
CA LEU A 77 -8.45 -18.55 -5.36
C LEU A 77 -9.40 -19.72 -5.66
N LYS A 78 -9.11 -20.46 -6.74
CA LYS A 78 -9.94 -21.60 -7.10
C LYS A 78 -9.94 -22.58 -5.92
N ARG A 79 -11.12 -22.77 -5.33
CA ARG A 79 -11.38 -23.71 -4.24
C ARG A 79 -10.87 -25.09 -4.65
N GLY A 80 -9.84 -25.59 -3.95
CA GLY A 80 -9.12 -26.83 -4.26
C GLY A 80 -7.58 -26.74 -4.28
N GLU A 81 -7.00 -25.54 -4.28
CA GLU A 81 -5.54 -25.30 -4.11
C GLU A 81 -5.21 -24.66 -2.74
N GLU A 82 -5.99 -25.01 -1.72
CA GLU A 82 -6.01 -24.30 -0.42
C GLU A 82 -4.82 -24.63 0.50
N ASP A 83 -4.04 -25.67 0.19
CA ASP A 83 -3.13 -26.25 1.18
C ASP A 83 -1.70 -25.69 1.16
N LEU A 84 -1.27 -24.93 0.15
CA LEU A 84 0.10 -24.39 0.11
C LEU A 84 0.11 -22.90 -0.29
N VAL A 85 0.51 -22.06 0.67
CA VAL A 85 0.85 -20.66 0.42
C VAL A 85 2.08 -20.59 -0.50
N ARG A 86 1.95 -19.90 -1.63
CA ARG A 86 2.96 -19.74 -2.68
C ARG A 86 3.15 -18.26 -2.96
N ILE A 87 4.10 -17.67 -2.27
CA ILE A 87 4.40 -16.24 -2.29
C ILE A 87 5.52 -15.98 -3.30
N GLY A 88 5.30 -14.99 -4.18
CA GLY A 88 6.38 -14.36 -4.94
C GLY A 88 6.74 -13.02 -4.34
N VAL A 89 8.02 -12.78 -4.09
CA VAL A 89 8.54 -11.52 -3.54
C VAL A 89 9.32 -10.78 -4.63
N PHE A 90 8.95 -9.54 -4.89
CA PHE A 90 9.61 -8.69 -5.89
C PHE A 90 10.16 -7.43 -5.20
N VAL A 91 11.48 -7.27 -5.17
CA VAL A 91 12.16 -6.17 -4.46
C VAL A 91 12.61 -5.11 -5.46
N CYS A 92 12.17 -3.86 -5.28
CA CYS A 92 12.45 -2.78 -6.22
C CYS A 92 13.71 -2.01 -5.82
N HIS A 93 14.60 -1.74 -6.78
CA HIS A 93 15.70 -0.79 -6.59
C HIS A 93 15.24 0.67 -6.66
N CYS A 94 14.16 0.95 -7.41
CA CYS A 94 13.72 2.30 -7.74
C CYS A 94 14.90 3.19 -8.20
N GLY A 95 15.75 2.62 -9.07
CA GLY A 95 17.03 3.23 -9.45
C GLY A 95 17.93 3.46 -8.24
N ILE A 96 18.22 4.73 -7.94
CA ILE A 96 19.03 5.11 -6.77
C ILE A 96 18.20 5.40 -5.52
N ASN A 97 16.87 5.48 -5.61
CA ASN A 97 16.06 5.90 -4.46
C ASN A 97 16.07 4.86 -3.33
N ILE A 98 16.03 3.57 -3.68
CA ILE A 98 16.15 2.47 -2.71
C ILE A 98 17.54 1.82 -2.82
N GLY A 99 17.98 1.53 -4.05
CA GLY A 99 19.24 0.81 -4.32
C GLY A 99 20.52 1.54 -3.93
N SER A 100 20.49 2.86 -3.62
CA SER A 100 21.68 3.56 -3.10
C SER A 100 21.88 3.42 -1.59
N VAL A 101 20.85 2.97 -0.87
CA VAL A 101 20.85 2.90 0.61
C VAL A 101 20.67 1.46 1.09
N VAL A 102 19.80 0.70 0.42
CA VAL A 102 19.47 -0.68 0.76
C VAL A 102 20.23 -1.62 -0.16
N ASP A 103 20.83 -2.67 0.41
CA ASP A 103 21.34 -3.81 -0.36
C ASP A 103 20.17 -4.67 -0.85
N VAL A 104 19.57 -4.24 -1.96
CA VAL A 104 18.39 -4.85 -2.55
C VAL A 104 18.61 -6.33 -2.93
N PRO A 105 19.73 -6.73 -3.56
CA PRO A 105 20.03 -8.14 -3.81
C PRO A 105 20.01 -9.00 -2.55
N SER A 106 20.62 -8.52 -1.45
CA SER A 106 20.62 -9.23 -0.17
C SER A 106 19.21 -9.37 0.41
N VAL A 107 18.35 -8.36 0.28
CA VAL A 107 16.94 -8.43 0.70
C VAL A 107 16.16 -9.48 -0.12
N ALA A 108 16.37 -9.53 -1.43
CA ALA A 108 15.74 -10.54 -2.29
C ALA A 108 16.23 -11.96 -1.96
N GLU A 109 17.53 -12.14 -1.71
CA GLU A 109 18.09 -13.43 -1.26
C GLU A 109 17.51 -13.86 0.09
N ALA A 110 17.43 -12.94 1.06
CA ALA A 110 16.86 -13.23 2.37
C ALA A 110 15.38 -13.66 2.29
N ALA A 111 14.62 -13.11 1.34
CA ALA A 111 13.21 -13.45 1.15
C ALA A 111 12.99 -14.94 0.79
N TRP A 112 13.93 -15.58 0.09
CA TRP A 112 13.85 -17.02 -0.24
C TRP A 112 13.76 -17.92 1.00
N SER A 113 14.31 -17.48 2.13
CA SER A 113 14.27 -18.25 3.39
C SER A 113 12.94 -18.14 4.14
N MET A 114 12.02 -17.27 3.70
CA MET A 114 10.77 -17.01 4.40
C MET A 114 9.70 -18.09 4.11
N PRO A 115 8.88 -18.47 5.10
CA PRO A 115 7.85 -19.50 4.92
C PRO A 115 6.88 -19.18 3.77
N GLY A 116 6.69 -20.15 2.87
CA GLY A 116 5.76 -20.03 1.75
C GLY A 116 6.29 -19.22 0.57
N VAL A 117 7.48 -18.61 0.65
CA VAL A 117 8.13 -17.97 -0.49
C VAL A 117 8.66 -19.04 -1.43
N VAL A 118 8.18 -19.04 -2.67
CA VAL A 118 8.60 -19.98 -3.73
C VAL A 118 9.30 -19.28 -4.89
N HIS A 119 9.30 -17.94 -4.87
CA HIS A 119 10.00 -17.09 -5.82
C HIS A 119 10.40 -15.79 -5.13
N ALA A 120 11.65 -15.35 -5.29
CA ALA A 120 12.06 -14.00 -4.94
C ALA A 120 13.08 -13.46 -5.95
N GLU A 121 12.88 -12.22 -6.40
CA GLU A 121 13.77 -11.54 -7.33
C GLU A 121 13.80 -10.03 -7.04
N ASP A 122 14.86 -9.37 -7.50
CA ASP A 122 14.97 -7.92 -7.51
C ASP A 122 14.82 -7.34 -8.93
N ASN A 123 14.23 -6.15 -9.02
CA ASN A 123 13.95 -5.47 -10.28
C ASN A 123 14.32 -3.99 -10.20
N LEU A 124 14.84 -3.42 -11.29
CA LEU A 124 15.27 -2.02 -11.29
C LEU A 124 14.09 -1.05 -11.07
N PHE A 125 12.97 -1.30 -11.76
CA PHE A 125 11.73 -0.53 -11.66
C PHE A 125 10.51 -1.46 -11.72
N THR A 126 10.05 -1.94 -10.57
CA THR A 126 8.92 -2.90 -10.51
C THR A 126 7.62 -2.35 -11.10
N CYS A 127 7.44 -1.03 -11.13
CA CYS A 127 6.26 -0.39 -11.73
C CYS A 127 6.30 -0.30 -13.27
N SER A 128 7.42 -0.62 -13.94
CA SER A 128 7.49 -0.56 -15.40
C SER A 128 6.61 -1.64 -16.07
N GLU A 129 6.10 -1.34 -17.26
CA GLU A 129 5.24 -2.26 -18.01
C GLU A 129 5.94 -3.60 -18.32
N ASP A 130 7.24 -3.55 -18.64
CA ASP A 130 8.07 -4.73 -18.84
C ASP A 130 8.12 -5.60 -17.57
N THR A 131 8.38 -4.99 -16.42
CA THR A 131 8.46 -5.74 -15.15
C THR A 131 7.08 -6.26 -14.72
N GLN A 132 6.00 -5.51 -14.97
CA GLN A 132 4.65 -6.00 -14.73
C GLN A 132 4.34 -7.25 -15.57
N SER A 133 4.85 -7.32 -16.80
CA SER A 133 4.73 -8.52 -17.64
C SER A 133 5.53 -9.69 -17.06
N ILE A 134 6.77 -9.43 -16.61
CA ILE A 134 7.59 -10.45 -15.93
C ILE A 134 6.89 -10.98 -14.67
N ILE A 135 6.29 -10.11 -13.86
CA ILE A 135 5.54 -10.52 -12.66
C ILE A 135 4.37 -11.45 -13.05
N ARG A 136 3.61 -11.12 -14.09
CA ARG A 136 2.52 -11.99 -14.59
C ARG A 136 3.06 -13.35 -15.04
N ASP A 137 4.18 -13.38 -15.74
CA ASP A 137 4.81 -14.63 -16.18
C ASP A 137 5.27 -15.46 -14.98
N ARG A 138 5.90 -14.84 -13.96
CA ARG A 138 6.30 -15.52 -12.72
C ARG A 138 5.12 -16.04 -11.92
N ILE A 139 4.01 -15.32 -11.89
CA ILE A 139 2.77 -15.78 -11.25
C ILE A 139 2.29 -17.08 -11.91
N ALA A 140 2.29 -17.14 -13.24
CA ALA A 140 1.89 -18.33 -13.98
C ALA A 140 2.91 -19.48 -13.83
N GLU A 141 4.21 -19.19 -14.00
CA GLU A 141 5.30 -20.16 -13.95
C GLU A 141 5.41 -20.86 -12.59
N HIS A 142 5.41 -20.07 -11.51
CA HIS A 142 5.58 -20.60 -10.15
C HIS A 142 4.25 -20.90 -9.46
N ARG A 143 3.12 -20.70 -10.15
CA ARG A 143 1.76 -20.86 -9.60
C ARG A 143 1.60 -20.07 -8.30
N LEU A 144 1.98 -18.80 -8.33
CA LEU A 144 1.89 -17.92 -7.17
C LEU A 144 0.42 -17.67 -6.82
N ASN A 145 0.11 -17.73 -5.53
CA ASN A 145 -1.21 -17.38 -5.02
C ASN A 145 -1.18 -16.17 -4.07
N ARG A 146 0.02 -15.63 -3.80
CA ARG A 146 0.27 -14.38 -3.08
C ARG A 146 1.44 -13.66 -3.73
N VAL A 147 1.39 -12.34 -3.76
CA VAL A 147 2.46 -11.48 -4.27
C VAL A 147 2.81 -10.44 -3.21
N VAL A 148 4.10 -10.24 -2.98
CA VAL A 148 4.64 -9.18 -2.13
C VAL A 148 5.54 -8.32 -3.00
N VAL A 149 5.27 -7.02 -3.04
CA VAL A 149 6.10 -6.04 -3.73
C VAL A 149 6.75 -5.13 -2.69
N ALA A 150 8.07 -5.26 -2.52
CA ALA A 150 8.85 -4.41 -1.63
C ALA A 150 9.39 -3.20 -2.43
N ALA A 151 8.62 -2.12 -2.46
CA ALA A 151 8.89 -0.95 -3.31
C ALA A 151 8.42 0.36 -2.67
N CYS A 152 7.88 1.27 -3.49
CA CYS A 152 7.37 2.58 -3.10
C CYS A 152 6.05 2.49 -2.29
N THR A 153 5.51 3.64 -1.91
CA THR A 153 4.23 3.73 -1.19
C THR A 153 3.06 3.09 -1.96
N PRO A 154 2.22 2.29 -1.29
CA PRO A 154 1.02 1.73 -1.92
C PRO A 154 0.05 2.83 -2.37
N ARG A 155 0.07 4.01 -1.73
CA ARG A 155 -0.79 5.15 -2.08
C ARG A 155 -0.71 5.56 -3.56
N THR A 156 0.44 5.34 -4.19
CA THR A 156 0.66 5.73 -5.59
C THR A 156 0.58 4.56 -6.56
N HIS A 157 1.10 3.38 -6.18
CA HIS A 157 1.31 2.28 -7.11
C HIS A 157 0.49 1.02 -6.81
N GLU A 158 -0.24 0.95 -5.69
CA GLU A 158 -1.10 -0.20 -5.40
C GLU A 158 -2.12 -0.49 -6.51
N PRO A 159 -2.82 0.51 -7.10
CA PRO A 159 -3.74 0.25 -8.20
C PRO A 159 -3.06 -0.40 -9.42
N LEU A 160 -1.79 -0.09 -9.68
CA LEU A 160 -1.04 -0.69 -10.80
C LEU A 160 -0.72 -2.17 -10.58
N PHE A 161 -0.47 -2.58 -9.33
CA PHE A 161 -0.17 -3.97 -9.00
C PHE A 161 -1.42 -4.82 -8.75
N ARG A 162 -2.59 -4.20 -8.60
CA ARG A 162 -3.88 -4.88 -8.45
C ARG A 162 -4.62 -5.12 -9.77
N ALA A 163 -4.28 -4.36 -10.81
CA ALA A 163 -4.85 -4.47 -12.16
C ALA A 163 -4.34 -5.72 -12.90
#